data_AF-E4ZTG5-F1
#
_entry.id   AF-E4ZTG5-F1
#
_cell.length_a   1.000
_cell.length_b   1.000
_cell.length_c   1.000
_cell.angle_alpha   90.00
_cell.angle_beta   90.00
_cell.angle_gamma   90.00
#
_symmetry.space_group_name_H-M   'P 1'
#
loop_
_entity.id
_entity.type
_entity.pdbx_description
1 polymer ?
#
loop_
_entity_poly.entity_id
_entity_poly.type
_entity_poly.pdbx_seq_one_letter_code
_entity_poly.pdbx_strand_id
1 'polypeptide(L)'
;MEMDSTPPYSEPTTPTPVPNTSLPPPHPDSNPTTSPLNPTLPQRPPNPITIHKPFPSSPHRLQHDLLLLTSFNDNTTLHWRPSWFPQTPFAASFWTLHNPPNVVTESLPQVGRGRRYYTRRMRRVGDPPPVYIKTGEAWDRYCGLYGVPRGFLGPEMVLLAREGACDLQGRFVAPPSYPLYPEPQPLGHGRYILDPSTYHTHLPVKFHSVNHAPSATHEAQVVVVHSTGALTIEPRAPFFMHASQWTHFNGRGGYEVDALQNFEEGAPRQQGPGRRWSYLPWTEEQAESCRMELLVRLRVGGWERPMGDGLLRAMKAEEEWVE
;
A
#
# COMPACT_ATOMS: atom_id res chain seq x y z
N MET A 1 10.72 -32.00 9.04
CA MET A 1 10.73 -30.77 8.22
C MET A 1 10.86 -29.61 9.18
N GLU A 2 12.03 -29.00 9.23
CA GLU A 2 12.27 -27.79 10.03
C GLU A 2 11.44 -26.65 9.43
N MET A 3 10.49 -26.12 10.20
CA MET A 3 9.82 -24.87 9.88
C MET A 3 10.81 -23.74 10.19
N ASP A 4 11.47 -23.22 9.16
CA ASP A 4 12.22 -21.96 9.25
C ASP A 4 11.26 -20.86 9.70
N SER A 5 11.30 -20.56 11.01
CA SER A 5 10.35 -19.70 11.71
C SER A 5 10.65 -18.21 11.52
N THR A 6 11.60 -17.89 10.64
CA THR A 6 12.01 -16.50 10.38
C THR A 6 12.34 -16.34 8.89
N PRO A 7 11.64 -15.46 8.17
CA PRO A 7 11.99 -15.18 6.78
C PRO A 7 13.36 -14.47 6.68
N PRO A 8 14.04 -14.59 5.54
CA PRO A 8 15.31 -13.92 5.32
C PRO A 8 15.16 -12.40 5.45
N TYR A 9 16.19 -11.78 6.03
CA TYR A 9 16.36 -10.33 6.10
C TYR A 9 16.17 -9.73 4.70
N SER A 10 15.19 -8.83 4.56
CA SER A 10 15.04 -8.04 3.35
C SER A 10 15.85 -6.76 3.54
N GLU A 11 16.96 -6.62 2.82
CA GLU A 11 17.74 -5.37 2.84
C GLU A 11 16.83 -4.18 2.51
N PRO A 12 17.00 -3.03 3.19
CA PRO A 12 16.28 -1.82 2.84
C PRO A 12 16.61 -1.45 1.40
N THR A 13 15.62 -1.41 0.52
CA THR A 13 15.75 -1.06 -0.91
C THR A 13 15.97 0.43 -1.14
N THR A 14 16.41 1.16 -0.11
CA THR A 14 16.65 2.60 -0.19
C THR A 14 18.02 2.81 -0.81
N PRO A 15 18.15 3.57 -1.92
CA PRO A 15 19.45 3.89 -2.48
C PRO A 15 20.28 4.61 -1.42
N THR A 16 21.38 4.00 -1.00
CA THR A 16 22.34 4.58 -0.08
C THR A 16 23.06 5.72 -0.81
N PRO A 17 22.97 6.99 -0.36
CA PRO A 17 23.85 8.02 -0.88
C PRO A 17 25.29 7.63 -0.55
N VAL A 18 26.13 7.63 -1.58
CA VAL A 18 27.56 7.28 -1.50
C VAL A 18 28.23 8.24 -0.50
N PRO A 19 28.87 7.75 0.58
CA PRO A 19 29.49 8.63 1.55
C PRO A 19 30.79 9.20 0.98
N ASN A 20 30.81 10.51 0.73
CA ASN A 20 32.04 11.23 0.40
C ASN A 20 32.99 11.16 1.60
N THR A 21 34.16 10.59 1.35
CA THR A 21 35.22 10.38 2.35
C THR A 21 36.03 11.67 2.51
N SER A 22 36.07 12.26 3.70
CA SER A 22 37.25 13.01 4.17
C SER A 22 37.26 13.26 5.70
N LEU A 23 38.21 12.55 6.34
CA LEU A 23 39.06 12.86 7.51
C LEU A 23 38.48 13.09 8.94
N PRO A 24 39.13 12.53 10.00
CA PRO A 24 38.77 12.66 11.42
C PRO A 24 39.74 13.63 12.20
N PRO A 25 39.77 13.66 13.55
CA PRO A 25 39.10 14.61 14.46
C PRO A 25 40.09 15.48 15.28
N PRO A 26 39.63 16.22 16.31
CA PRO A 26 40.34 16.09 17.60
C PRO A 26 39.43 15.95 18.83
N HIS A 27 39.94 15.17 19.79
CA HIS A 27 39.54 15.07 21.20
C HIS A 27 39.77 16.40 21.96
N PRO A 28 39.13 16.59 23.14
CA PRO A 28 39.86 16.32 24.38
C PRO A 28 39.06 15.62 25.50
N ASP A 29 39.85 15.01 26.39
CA ASP A 29 39.53 14.27 27.61
C ASP A 29 38.87 15.09 28.75
N SER A 30 38.09 14.43 29.62
CA SER A 30 38.45 14.18 31.04
C SER A 30 37.25 13.72 31.89
N ASN A 31 37.45 12.60 32.61
CA ASN A 31 36.65 11.90 33.62
C ASN A 31 36.46 12.69 34.96
N PRO A 32 36.02 12.09 36.08
CA PRO A 32 34.77 11.36 36.40
C PRO A 32 34.12 11.89 37.71
N THR A 33 32.88 11.52 38.04
CA THR A 33 32.44 11.50 39.46
C THR A 33 31.38 10.42 39.69
N THR A 34 31.75 9.50 40.56
CA THR A 34 30.98 8.35 41.07
C THR A 34 30.34 8.72 42.41
N SER A 35 29.09 8.30 42.68
CA SER A 35 28.62 7.76 43.98
C SER A 35 27.10 7.49 44.01
N PRO A 36 26.59 6.63 44.93
CA PRO A 36 25.66 5.56 44.56
C PRO A 36 24.31 5.53 45.33
N LEU A 37 23.46 4.57 44.91
CA LEU A 37 22.39 3.83 45.62
C LEU A 37 21.09 4.55 46.04
N ASN A 38 19.94 4.11 45.47
CA ASN A 38 19.06 3.16 46.16
C ASN A 38 17.93 2.59 45.28
N PRO A 39 17.40 1.39 45.59
CA PRO A 39 16.44 0.66 44.76
C PRO A 39 15.00 0.98 45.14
N THR A 40 14.12 1.15 44.15
CA THR A 40 12.67 1.04 44.38
C THR A 40 11.96 0.51 43.13
N LEU A 41 11.35 -0.66 43.30
CA LEU A 41 10.29 -1.24 42.47
C LEU A 41 9.28 -1.83 43.49
N PRO A 42 7.99 -2.06 43.15
CA PRO A 42 7.32 -1.82 41.88
C PRO A 42 5.95 -1.13 42.03
N GLN A 43 5.54 -0.27 41.09
CA GLN A 43 4.10 -0.06 40.83
C GLN A 43 3.83 0.17 39.35
N ARG A 44 2.96 -0.67 38.78
CA ARG A 44 2.24 -0.46 37.52
C ARG A 44 0.84 -1.09 37.68
N PRO A 45 -0.16 -0.69 36.89
CA PRO A 45 -1.00 0.50 37.05
C PRO A 45 -2.50 0.09 37.16
N PRO A 46 -3.45 1.03 37.08
CA PRO A 46 -4.14 1.14 35.80
C PRO A 46 -4.48 2.59 35.44
N ASN A 47 -3.94 3.08 34.31
CA ASN A 47 -4.63 4.12 33.55
C ASN A 47 -5.38 3.41 32.42
N PRO A 48 -6.72 3.54 32.35
CA PRO A 48 -7.48 3.02 31.22
C PRO A 48 -7.05 3.78 29.96
N ILE A 49 -6.73 3.00 28.92
CA ILE A 49 -6.43 3.49 27.58
C ILE A 49 -7.68 4.22 27.08
N THR A 50 -7.66 5.54 27.09
CA THR A 50 -8.68 6.33 26.42
C THR A 50 -8.41 6.26 24.92
N ILE A 51 -9.06 5.31 24.25
CA ILE A 51 -9.08 5.19 22.79
C ILE A 51 -9.99 6.33 22.28
N HIS A 52 -9.44 7.53 22.12
CA HIS A 52 -10.18 8.72 21.69
C HIS A 52 -10.32 8.87 20.16
N LYS A 53 -10.29 7.78 19.40
CA LYS A 53 -10.71 7.81 17.99
C LYS A 53 -11.79 6.76 17.76
N PRO A 54 -12.90 7.12 17.09
CA PRO A 54 -13.88 6.13 16.68
C PRO A 54 -13.15 5.10 15.80
N PHE A 55 -13.27 3.83 16.17
CA PHE A 55 -12.93 2.72 15.30
C PHE A 55 -13.59 2.95 13.92
N PRO A 56 -12.96 2.57 12.81
CA PRO A 56 -13.55 2.78 11.49
C PRO A 56 -14.95 2.17 11.44
N SER A 57 -15.84 2.85 10.72
CA SER A 57 -17.29 2.61 10.62
C SER A 57 -17.69 1.24 10.05
N SER A 58 -16.74 0.37 9.71
CA SER A 58 -17.00 -1.06 9.55
C SER A 58 -15.86 -1.91 10.15
N PRO A 59 -16.16 -2.96 10.94
CA PRO A 59 -15.14 -3.90 11.41
C PRO A 59 -14.40 -4.57 10.24
N HIS A 60 -15.05 -4.67 9.08
CA HIS A 60 -14.47 -5.18 7.84
C HIS A 60 -13.28 -4.35 7.36
N ARG A 61 -13.35 -3.00 7.40
CA ARG A 61 -12.24 -2.16 6.92
C ARG A 61 -11.01 -2.28 7.81
N LEU A 62 -11.19 -2.30 9.14
CA LEU A 62 -10.07 -2.49 10.06
C LEU A 62 -9.40 -3.85 9.84
N GLN A 63 -10.19 -4.92 9.77
CA GLN A 63 -9.65 -6.26 9.54
C GLN A 63 -8.90 -6.33 8.21
N HIS A 64 -9.43 -5.71 7.16
CA HIS A 64 -8.79 -5.62 5.85
C HIS A 64 -7.45 -4.87 5.89
N ASP A 65 -7.39 -3.72 6.56
CA ASP A 65 -6.14 -2.97 6.76
C ASP A 65 -5.11 -3.80 7.54
N LEU A 66 -5.56 -4.52 8.57
CA LEU A 66 -4.69 -5.40 9.35
C LEU A 66 -4.17 -6.56 8.52
N LEU A 67 -5.00 -7.21 7.71
CA LEU A 67 -4.56 -8.26 6.77
C LEU A 67 -3.52 -7.72 5.79
N LEU A 68 -3.78 -6.55 5.21
CA LEU A 68 -2.85 -5.92 4.28
C LEU A 68 -1.51 -5.61 4.96
N LEU A 69 -1.51 -4.95 6.11
CA LEU A 69 -0.28 -4.58 6.82
C LEU A 69 0.48 -5.83 7.28
N THR A 70 -0.22 -6.82 7.84
CA THR A 70 0.42 -8.05 8.34
C THR A 70 0.87 -8.99 7.23
N SER A 71 0.41 -8.80 5.99
CA SER A 71 0.86 -9.57 4.82
C SER A 71 2.31 -9.31 4.43
N PHE A 72 2.89 -8.18 4.85
CA PHE A 72 4.27 -7.81 4.57
C PHE A 72 5.24 -8.34 5.63
N ASN A 73 6.54 -8.35 5.29
CA ASN A 73 7.59 -8.71 6.25
C ASN A 73 7.73 -7.62 7.33
N ASP A 74 8.29 -7.99 8.48
CA ASP A 74 8.80 -7.00 9.43
C ASP A 74 9.91 -6.18 8.75
N ASN A 75 10.01 -4.90 9.11
CA ASN A 75 10.91 -3.91 8.51
C ASN A 75 10.55 -3.50 7.07
N THR A 76 9.30 -3.69 6.64
CA THR A 76 8.85 -3.21 5.33
C THR A 76 8.54 -1.72 5.37
N THR A 77 9.24 -0.90 4.59
CA THR A 77 8.91 0.52 4.41
C THR A 77 7.68 0.69 3.51
N LEU A 78 6.74 1.52 3.98
CA LEU A 78 5.46 1.82 3.35
C LEU A 78 5.28 3.33 3.17
N HIS A 79 4.67 3.69 2.06
CA HIS A 79 4.17 5.02 1.70
C HIS A 79 2.75 5.24 2.20
N TRP A 80 1.92 4.20 2.12
CA TRP A 80 0.52 4.27 2.51
C TRP A 80 0.35 4.15 4.03
N ARG A 81 -0.69 4.80 4.54
CA ARG A 81 -1.07 4.79 5.95
C ARG A 81 -2.59 4.61 6.06
N PRO A 82 -3.08 3.69 6.91
CA PRO A 82 -4.52 3.58 7.16
C PRO A 82 -5.09 4.86 7.75
N SER A 83 -6.33 5.21 7.40
CA SER A 83 -7.00 6.43 7.84
C SER A 83 -7.15 6.53 9.37
N TRP A 84 -7.27 5.39 10.05
CA TRP A 84 -7.37 5.30 11.51
C TRP A 84 -6.05 5.53 12.26
N PHE A 85 -4.90 5.53 11.56
CA PHE A 85 -3.65 6.01 12.15
C PHE A 85 -3.72 7.53 12.38
N PRO A 86 -2.92 8.07 13.31
CA PRO A 86 -2.56 9.49 13.30
C PRO A 86 -2.08 9.94 11.90
N GLN A 87 -2.79 10.92 11.32
CA GLN A 87 -2.48 11.49 10.02
C GLN A 87 -1.47 12.62 10.17
N THR A 88 -1.82 13.78 10.72
CA THR A 88 -0.87 14.89 10.89
C THR A 88 0.07 14.64 12.09
N PRO A 89 1.40 14.84 11.97
CA PRO A 89 2.17 15.25 10.77
C PRO A 89 2.72 14.10 9.90
N PHE A 90 2.32 12.87 10.16
CA PHE A 90 2.89 11.63 9.59
C PHE A 90 2.37 11.22 8.21
N ALA A 91 1.25 11.76 7.74
CA ALA A 91 0.58 11.35 6.51
C ALA A 91 1.41 11.63 5.26
N ALA A 92 2.42 12.49 5.38
CA ALA A 92 3.38 12.81 4.34
C ALA A 92 4.71 12.06 4.53
N SER A 93 4.83 11.11 5.44
CA SER A 93 6.13 10.47 5.70
C SER A 93 6.06 8.97 5.46
N PHE A 94 7.17 8.42 4.98
CA PHE A 94 7.36 6.99 4.99
C PHE A 94 7.43 6.50 6.42
N TRP A 95 7.04 5.26 6.60
CA TRP A 95 7.19 4.57 7.87
C TRP A 95 7.53 3.12 7.62
N THR A 96 8.25 2.53 8.56
CA THR A 96 8.73 1.15 8.43
C THR A 96 7.90 0.27 9.33
N LEU A 97 7.15 -0.67 8.76
CA LEU A 97 6.32 -1.61 9.51
C LEU A 97 7.19 -2.44 10.45
N HIS A 98 7.11 -2.15 11.74
CA HIS A 98 7.74 -2.92 12.79
C HIS A 98 6.73 -3.63 13.67
N ASN A 99 7.14 -4.81 14.16
CA ASN A 99 6.40 -5.53 15.18
C ASN A 99 6.70 -4.96 16.58
N PRO A 100 5.71 -4.90 17.49
CA PRO A 100 5.98 -4.76 18.91
C PRO A 100 6.74 -6.00 19.43
N PRO A 101 7.49 -5.89 20.55
CA PRO A 101 8.40 -6.94 21.02
C PRO A 101 7.70 -8.28 21.33
N ASN A 102 6.41 -8.23 21.64
CA ASN A 102 5.56 -9.38 21.97
C ASN A 102 4.82 -9.97 20.76
N VAL A 103 5.14 -9.55 19.54
CA VAL A 103 4.55 -10.07 18.29
C VAL A 103 5.63 -10.67 17.41
N VAL A 104 5.28 -11.72 16.68
CA VAL A 104 6.13 -12.38 15.71
C VAL A 104 5.44 -12.48 14.35
N THR A 105 6.27 -12.44 13.29
CA THR A 105 5.85 -12.68 11.90
C THR A 105 5.78 -14.17 11.62
N GLU A 106 4.68 -14.62 11.04
CA GLU A 106 4.44 -16.02 10.66
C GLU A 106 4.16 -16.06 9.14
N SER A 107 4.71 -17.05 8.42
CA SER A 107 4.42 -17.21 6.99
C SER A 107 3.03 -17.80 6.79
N LEU A 108 2.27 -17.26 5.84
CA LEU A 108 1.06 -17.92 5.36
C LEU A 108 1.43 -19.09 4.42
N PRO A 109 0.50 -20.05 4.21
CA PRO A 109 0.66 -21.06 3.19
C PRO A 109 0.89 -20.43 1.82
N GLN A 110 1.74 -21.06 1.00
CA GLN A 110 2.13 -20.55 -0.31
C GLN A 110 1.53 -21.43 -1.41
N VAL A 111 0.90 -20.81 -2.42
CA VAL A 111 0.53 -21.50 -3.67
C VAL A 111 1.67 -21.32 -4.68
N GLY A 112 2.43 -22.38 -4.95
CA GLY A 112 3.48 -22.38 -5.97
C GLY A 112 4.72 -21.55 -5.61
N ARG A 113 5.47 -21.10 -6.62
CA ARG A 113 6.73 -20.34 -6.46
C ARG A 113 6.54 -18.81 -6.41
N GLY A 114 5.37 -18.35 -5.97
CA GLY A 114 4.98 -16.93 -6.00
C GLY A 114 5.57 -16.07 -4.87
N ARG A 115 5.01 -14.86 -4.71
CA ARG A 115 5.29 -13.96 -3.58
C ARG A 115 4.96 -14.66 -2.25
N ARG A 116 5.78 -14.41 -1.23
CA ARG A 116 5.52 -14.87 0.14
C ARG A 116 4.65 -13.84 0.86
N TYR A 117 3.66 -14.34 1.59
CA TYR A 117 2.77 -13.54 2.40
C TYR A 117 2.90 -13.97 3.85
N TYR A 118 2.62 -13.02 4.73
CA TYR A 118 2.82 -13.19 6.16
C TYR A 118 1.53 -12.91 6.93
N THR A 119 1.54 -13.26 8.20
CA THR A 119 0.58 -12.81 9.20
C THR A 119 1.35 -12.52 10.49
N ARG A 120 0.63 -12.23 11.57
CA ARG A 120 1.19 -11.98 12.90
C ARG A 120 0.56 -12.90 13.93
N ARG A 121 1.31 -13.18 14.99
CA ARG A 121 0.80 -13.78 16.22
C ARG A 121 1.50 -13.20 17.43
N MET A 122 0.86 -13.35 18.59
CA MET A 122 1.53 -13.11 19.86
C MET A 122 2.69 -14.10 20.03
N ARG A 123 3.78 -13.58 20.58
CA ARG A 123 4.97 -14.32 20.95
C ARG A 123 4.63 -15.38 22.01
N ARG A 124 5.24 -16.54 21.87
CA ARG A 124 5.14 -17.70 22.78
C ARG A 124 6.51 -18.01 23.35
N VAL A 125 6.52 -18.82 24.42
CA VAL A 125 7.76 -19.36 24.99
C VAL A 125 8.46 -20.20 23.92
N GLY A 126 9.73 -19.93 23.68
CA GLY A 126 10.56 -20.60 22.66
C GLY A 126 10.71 -19.84 21.34
N ASP A 127 9.92 -18.78 21.10
CA ASP A 127 10.12 -17.95 19.91
C ASP A 127 11.45 -17.18 19.94
N PRO A 128 12.12 -16.98 18.80
CA PRO A 128 13.37 -16.23 18.72
C PRO A 128 13.18 -14.77 19.10
N PRO A 129 14.11 -14.13 19.84
CA PRO A 129 13.93 -12.76 20.34
C PRO A 129 13.65 -11.76 19.21
N PRO A 130 12.92 -10.66 19.49
CA PRO A 130 12.62 -9.66 18.47
C PRO A 130 13.90 -9.05 17.88
N VAL A 131 13.92 -8.88 16.56
CA VAL A 131 15.10 -8.42 15.82
C VAL A 131 15.27 -6.91 15.94
N TYR A 132 14.22 -6.14 15.62
CA TYR A 132 14.28 -4.68 15.50
C TYR A 132 13.88 -3.96 16.80
N ILE A 133 12.65 -4.14 17.28
CA ILE A 133 12.14 -3.49 18.48
C ILE A 133 12.11 -4.47 19.64
N LYS A 134 13.06 -4.32 20.57
CA LYS A 134 13.32 -5.30 21.64
C LYS A 134 12.54 -5.08 22.93
N THR A 135 12.11 -3.86 23.20
CA THR A 135 11.47 -3.49 24.47
C THR A 135 10.19 -2.69 24.24
N GLY A 136 9.28 -2.72 25.22
CA GLY A 136 8.05 -1.92 25.16
C GLY A 136 8.33 -0.42 25.12
N GLU A 137 9.37 0.04 25.79
CA GLU A 137 9.79 1.45 25.75
C GLU A 137 10.30 1.86 24.35
N ALA A 138 11.04 0.97 23.67
CA ALA A 138 11.44 1.21 22.29
C ALA A 138 10.24 1.25 21.34
N TRP A 139 9.23 0.41 21.59
CA TRP A 139 7.95 0.44 20.87
C TRP A 139 7.22 1.78 21.09
N ASP A 140 7.12 2.24 22.33
CA ASP A 140 6.47 3.52 22.65
C ASP A 140 7.17 4.70 21.96
N ARG A 141 8.51 4.72 21.94
CA ARG A 141 9.29 5.72 21.18
C ARG A 141 9.03 5.65 19.68
N TYR A 142 9.05 4.44 19.11
CA TYR A 142 8.75 4.20 17.71
C TYR A 142 7.35 4.70 17.33
N CYS A 143 6.34 4.39 18.14
CA CYS A 143 4.98 4.88 17.99
C CYS A 143 4.90 6.41 18.00
N GLY A 144 5.66 7.07 18.90
CA GLY A 144 5.73 8.53 18.95
C GLY A 144 6.39 9.14 17.71
N LEU A 145 7.48 8.54 17.22
CA LEU A 145 8.25 9.07 16.09
C LEU A 145 7.51 8.94 14.75
N TYR A 146 6.81 7.82 14.55
CA TYR A 146 6.13 7.51 13.27
C TYR A 146 4.61 7.61 13.35
N GLY A 147 4.05 8.04 14.48
CA GLY A 147 2.61 8.15 14.66
C GLY A 147 1.87 6.82 14.50
N VAL A 148 2.49 5.71 14.90
CA VAL A 148 1.84 4.40 14.90
C VAL A 148 1.03 4.27 16.19
N PRO A 149 -0.24 3.84 16.15
CA PRO A 149 -1.04 3.66 17.37
C PRO A 149 -0.33 2.72 18.35
N ARG A 150 -0.25 3.08 19.64
CA ARG A 150 0.46 2.24 20.65
C ARG A 150 -0.12 0.83 20.77
N GLY A 151 -1.43 0.69 20.58
CA GLY A 151 -2.14 -0.59 20.58
C GLY A 151 -2.12 -1.33 19.24
N PHE A 152 -1.42 -0.80 18.22
CA PHE A 152 -1.27 -1.50 16.94
C PHE A 152 -0.59 -2.87 17.16
N LEU A 153 -1.17 -3.92 16.57
CA LEU A 153 -0.78 -5.32 16.79
C LEU A 153 -0.87 -5.76 18.27
N GLY A 154 -1.75 -5.14 19.06
CA GLY A 154 -2.20 -5.71 20.33
C GLY A 154 -2.93 -7.05 20.14
N PRO A 155 -3.16 -7.83 21.21
CA PRO A 155 -3.77 -9.16 21.14
C PRO A 155 -5.06 -9.21 20.32
N GLU A 156 -5.93 -8.20 20.47
CA GLU A 156 -7.23 -8.11 19.80
C GLU A 156 -7.08 -7.86 18.30
N MET A 157 -6.16 -6.98 17.90
CA MET A 157 -5.89 -6.72 16.47
C MET A 157 -5.20 -7.91 15.81
N VAL A 158 -4.28 -8.57 16.52
CA VAL A 158 -3.65 -9.80 16.04
C VAL A 158 -4.69 -10.90 15.86
N LEU A 159 -5.61 -11.07 16.81
CA LEU A 159 -6.70 -12.03 16.69
C LEU A 159 -7.58 -11.71 15.47
N LEU A 160 -8.02 -10.46 15.34
CA LEU A 160 -8.86 -10.00 14.23
C LEU A 160 -8.17 -10.23 12.87
N ALA A 161 -6.87 -9.93 12.77
CA ALA A 161 -6.09 -10.18 11.56
C ALA A 161 -6.01 -11.67 11.23
N ARG A 162 -5.84 -12.53 12.23
CA ARG A 162 -5.76 -13.99 12.04
C ARG A 162 -7.09 -14.57 11.60
N GLU A 163 -8.20 -14.14 12.19
CA GLU A 163 -9.54 -14.56 11.78
C GLU A 163 -9.80 -14.27 10.29
N GLY A 164 -9.36 -13.10 9.81
CA GLY A 164 -9.51 -12.74 8.39
C GLY A 164 -8.59 -13.51 7.44
N ALA A 165 -7.56 -14.18 7.95
CA ALA A 165 -6.60 -14.98 7.17
C ALA A 165 -6.93 -16.49 7.21
N CYS A 166 -7.98 -16.89 7.92
CA CYS A 166 -8.40 -18.27 8.08
C CYS A 166 -9.66 -18.61 7.28
N ASP A 167 -9.82 -19.89 6.94
CA ASP A 167 -11.07 -20.46 6.44
C ASP A 167 -12.11 -20.67 7.57
N LEU A 168 -13.30 -21.17 7.21
CA LEU A 168 -14.38 -21.49 8.16
C LEU A 168 -13.99 -22.58 9.19
N GLN A 169 -12.90 -23.31 8.94
CA GLN A 169 -12.35 -24.32 9.85
C GLN A 169 -11.19 -23.77 10.70
N GLY A 170 -10.89 -22.47 10.60
CA GLY A 170 -9.82 -21.81 11.34
C GLY A 170 -8.42 -22.08 10.81
N ARG A 171 -8.28 -22.64 9.60
CA ARG A 171 -6.98 -22.93 8.97
C ARG A 171 -6.56 -21.76 8.12
N PHE A 172 -5.26 -21.44 8.12
CA PHE A 172 -4.75 -20.42 7.22
C PHE A 172 -4.96 -20.79 5.77
N VAL A 173 -5.45 -19.82 5.00
CA VAL A 173 -5.57 -19.91 3.55
C VAL A 173 -4.44 -19.16 2.88
N ALA A 174 -3.95 -19.73 1.78
CA ALA A 174 -2.98 -19.03 0.95
C ALA A 174 -3.66 -17.83 0.26
N PRO A 175 -3.07 -16.63 0.31
CA PRO A 175 -3.62 -15.48 -0.41
C PRO A 175 -3.68 -15.72 -1.93
N PRO A 176 -4.64 -15.09 -2.62
CA PRO A 176 -4.68 -15.15 -4.08
C PRO A 176 -3.43 -14.51 -4.69
N SER A 177 -2.98 -15.07 -5.81
CA SER A 177 -1.84 -14.52 -6.56
C SER A 177 -2.21 -13.26 -7.35
N TYR A 178 -3.49 -13.09 -7.69
CA TYR A 178 -4.01 -11.99 -8.51
C TYR A 178 -5.52 -11.79 -8.26
N PRO A 179 -6.05 -10.59 -8.51
CA PRO A 179 -5.33 -9.37 -8.91
C PRO A 179 -4.45 -8.83 -7.76
N LEU A 180 -3.48 -8.00 -8.13
CA LEU A 180 -2.59 -7.30 -7.21
C LEU A 180 -2.80 -5.79 -7.35
N TYR A 181 -2.67 -5.11 -6.22
CA TYR A 181 -2.96 -3.71 -6.04
C TYR A 181 -1.68 -2.95 -5.69
N PRO A 182 -1.30 -1.93 -6.46
CA PRO A 182 -0.09 -1.18 -6.20
C PRO A 182 -0.31 -0.22 -5.03
N GLU A 183 0.73 -0.03 -4.22
CA GLU A 183 0.70 0.90 -3.09
C GLU A 183 0.56 2.35 -3.57
N PRO A 184 -0.44 3.11 -3.06
CA PRO A 184 -0.59 4.51 -3.41
C PRO A 184 0.52 5.38 -2.83
N GLN A 185 0.66 6.58 -3.40
CA GLN A 185 1.43 7.64 -2.75
C GLN A 185 0.77 8.05 -1.43
N PRO A 186 1.51 8.70 -0.52
CA PRO A 186 0.92 9.25 0.69
C PRO A 186 -0.24 10.19 0.34
N LEU A 187 -1.30 10.20 1.16
CA LEU A 187 -2.54 10.90 0.81
C LEU A 187 -2.29 12.39 0.53
N GLY A 188 -2.80 12.90 -0.59
CA GLY A 188 -2.58 14.27 -1.04
C GLY A 188 -1.24 14.51 -1.76
N HIS A 189 -0.38 13.49 -1.89
CA HIS A 189 0.94 13.61 -2.51
C HIS A 189 0.93 13.06 -3.94
N GLY A 190 0.08 13.68 -4.77
CA GLY A 190 0.07 13.50 -6.22
C GLY A 190 -0.40 12.12 -6.70
N ARG A 191 0.24 11.65 -7.77
CA ARG A 191 -0.10 10.44 -8.53
C ARG A 191 1.11 9.95 -9.31
N TYR A 192 1.07 8.72 -9.80
CA TYR A 192 2.11 8.19 -10.70
C TYR A 192 1.54 7.31 -11.81
N ILE A 193 2.28 7.22 -12.92
CA ILE A 193 1.95 6.34 -14.03
C ILE A 193 2.44 4.94 -13.74
N LEU A 194 1.56 3.97 -13.90
CA LEU A 194 1.87 2.57 -13.73
C LEU A 194 2.48 1.98 -15.02
N ASP A 195 3.55 1.20 -14.88
CA ASP A 195 4.25 0.52 -15.96
C ASP A 195 3.32 -0.46 -16.70
N PRO A 196 3.15 -0.33 -18.04
CA PRO A 196 2.29 -1.21 -18.83
C PRO A 196 2.60 -2.71 -18.72
N SER A 197 3.84 -3.11 -18.42
CA SER A 197 4.21 -4.52 -18.19
C SER A 197 3.42 -5.16 -17.03
N THR A 198 2.87 -4.34 -16.14
CA THR A 198 2.08 -4.78 -14.99
C THR A 198 0.60 -4.98 -15.31
N TYR A 199 0.10 -4.46 -16.44
CA TYR A 199 -1.34 -4.42 -16.72
C TYR A 199 -1.91 -5.83 -16.83
N HIS A 200 -1.26 -6.71 -17.60
CA HIS A 200 -1.70 -8.09 -17.78
C HIS A 200 -1.33 -9.04 -16.64
N THR A 201 -0.30 -8.71 -15.87
CA THR A 201 0.28 -9.62 -14.87
C THR A 201 -0.25 -9.39 -13.46
N HIS A 202 -0.60 -8.15 -13.12
CA HIS A 202 -1.00 -7.76 -11.76
C HIS A 202 -2.45 -7.29 -11.72
N LEU A 203 -2.87 -6.43 -12.65
CA LEU A 203 -4.14 -5.72 -12.53
C LEU A 203 -5.36 -6.57 -12.91
N PRO A 204 -6.57 -6.16 -12.45
CA PRO A 204 -7.82 -6.68 -12.99
C PRO A 204 -7.94 -6.55 -14.51
N VAL A 205 -8.70 -7.46 -15.13
CA VAL A 205 -8.86 -7.60 -16.60
C VAL A 205 -9.26 -6.30 -17.29
N LYS A 206 -10.05 -5.43 -16.63
CA LYS A 206 -10.48 -4.16 -17.24
C LYS A 206 -9.33 -3.21 -17.61
N PHE A 207 -8.16 -3.37 -17.00
CA PHE A 207 -6.97 -2.57 -17.32
C PHE A 207 -6.08 -3.22 -18.39
N HIS A 208 -6.41 -4.42 -18.86
CA HIS A 208 -5.59 -5.17 -19.83
C HIS A 208 -5.70 -4.58 -21.24
N SER A 209 -6.81 -3.93 -21.56
CA SER A 209 -7.07 -3.40 -22.91
C SER A 209 -6.67 -1.92 -23.07
N VAL A 210 -5.87 -1.37 -22.16
CA VAL A 210 -5.40 0.02 -22.23
C VAL A 210 -4.47 0.20 -23.43
N ASN A 211 -4.81 1.13 -24.31
CA ASN A 211 -4.04 1.45 -25.52
C ASN A 211 -2.80 2.29 -25.19
N HIS A 212 -1.74 1.67 -24.68
CA HIS A 212 -0.53 2.34 -24.20
C HIS A 212 0.56 2.53 -25.26
N ALA A 213 0.41 1.90 -26.43
CA ALA A 213 1.33 1.99 -27.58
C ALA A 213 0.56 2.13 -28.92
N PRO A 214 -0.27 3.17 -29.08
CA PRO A 214 -0.97 3.43 -30.33
C PRO A 214 -0.02 3.87 -31.45
N SER A 215 -0.51 3.81 -32.69
CA SER A 215 0.18 4.37 -33.85
C SER A 215 0.34 5.90 -33.77
N ALA A 216 -0.59 6.59 -33.10
CA ALA A 216 -0.53 8.03 -32.87
C ALA A 216 -0.38 8.36 -31.38
N THR A 217 0.67 9.10 -31.01
CA THR A 217 1.05 9.35 -29.61
C THR A 217 -0.03 10.00 -28.75
N HIS A 218 -0.88 10.84 -29.34
CA HIS A 218 -1.97 11.54 -28.63
C HIS A 218 -3.12 10.61 -28.21
N GLU A 219 -3.23 9.42 -28.81
CA GLU A 219 -4.22 8.41 -28.44
C GLU A 219 -3.76 7.53 -27.27
N ALA A 220 -2.52 7.72 -26.80
CA ALA A 220 -1.92 6.83 -25.81
C ALA A 220 -2.61 7.02 -24.47
N GLN A 221 -3.03 5.91 -23.87
CA GLN A 221 -3.66 5.85 -22.56
C GLN A 221 -2.74 5.13 -21.58
N VAL A 222 -2.82 5.54 -20.31
CA VAL A 222 -2.03 4.94 -19.23
C VAL A 222 -2.89 4.73 -18.00
N VAL A 223 -2.52 3.72 -17.20
CA VAL A 223 -3.09 3.54 -15.86
C VAL A 223 -2.37 4.43 -14.88
N VAL A 224 -3.13 5.24 -14.15
CA VAL A 224 -2.64 6.22 -13.18
C VAL A 224 -3.12 5.82 -11.80
N VAL A 225 -2.18 5.77 -10.85
CA VAL A 225 -2.46 5.51 -9.43
C VAL A 225 -2.42 6.85 -8.69
N HIS A 226 -3.58 7.27 -8.18
CA HIS A 226 -3.72 8.49 -7.40
C HIS A 226 -3.33 8.25 -5.93
N SER A 227 -2.96 9.32 -5.22
CA SER A 227 -2.67 9.25 -3.77
C SER A 227 -3.87 8.85 -2.91
N THR A 228 -5.09 8.93 -3.44
CA THR A 228 -6.30 8.35 -2.83
C THR A 228 -6.34 6.82 -2.96
N GLY A 229 -5.48 6.22 -3.77
CA GLY A 229 -5.50 4.80 -4.15
C GLY A 229 -6.35 4.48 -5.38
N ALA A 230 -7.13 5.42 -5.91
CA ALA A 230 -7.89 5.18 -7.13
C ALA A 230 -6.98 4.84 -8.33
N LEU A 231 -7.36 3.83 -9.11
CA LEU A 231 -6.78 3.54 -10.42
C LEU A 231 -7.69 4.11 -11.52
N THR A 232 -7.12 4.90 -12.43
CA THR A 232 -7.85 5.50 -13.55
C THR A 232 -7.09 5.32 -14.85
N ILE A 233 -7.83 5.22 -15.96
CA ILE A 233 -7.24 5.24 -17.31
C ILE A 233 -7.29 6.68 -17.79
N GLU A 234 -6.15 7.29 -18.01
CA GLU A 234 -6.04 8.70 -18.42
C GLU A 234 -5.23 8.83 -19.73
N PRO A 235 -5.47 9.88 -20.53
CA PRO A 235 -4.58 10.23 -21.64
C PRO A 235 -3.14 10.42 -21.14
N ARG A 236 -2.16 9.92 -21.90
CA ARG A 236 -0.74 9.97 -21.54
C ARG A 236 -0.13 11.35 -21.69
N ALA A 237 -0.52 12.10 -22.73
CA ALA A 237 0.11 13.37 -23.09
C ALA A 237 0.18 14.41 -21.94
N PRO A 238 -0.88 14.64 -21.14
CA PRO A 238 -0.83 15.58 -20.02
C PRO A 238 0.23 15.28 -18.96
N PHE A 239 0.67 14.01 -18.84
CA PHE A 239 1.62 13.62 -17.83
C PHE A 239 3.06 13.94 -18.16
N PHE A 240 3.36 14.22 -19.43
CA PHE A 240 4.69 14.57 -19.87
C PHE A 240 5.21 15.85 -19.18
N MET A 241 4.34 16.84 -19.02
CA MET A 241 4.64 18.12 -18.35
C MET A 241 4.35 18.10 -16.84
N HIS A 242 4.06 16.93 -16.26
CA HIS A 242 3.71 16.86 -14.84
C HIS A 242 4.95 16.72 -13.95
N ALA A 243 4.99 17.42 -12.82
CA ALA A 243 6.14 17.45 -11.91
C ALA A 243 6.60 16.06 -11.44
N SER A 244 5.72 15.07 -11.40
CA SER A 244 6.05 13.68 -11.06
C SER A 244 7.02 12.99 -12.03
N GLN A 245 7.25 13.56 -13.22
CA GLN A 245 8.19 13.02 -14.20
C GLN A 245 9.65 13.27 -13.80
N TRP A 246 9.92 14.37 -13.09
CA TRP A 246 11.26 14.78 -12.68
C TRP A 246 11.38 14.98 -11.17
N THR A 247 10.41 14.48 -10.41
CA THR A 247 10.47 14.48 -8.96
C THR A 247 10.09 13.12 -8.41
N HIS A 248 10.76 12.70 -7.34
CA HIS A 248 10.34 11.57 -6.52
C HIS A 248 10.02 12.04 -5.11
N PHE A 249 9.17 11.27 -4.43
CA PHE A 249 8.86 11.55 -3.05
C PHE A 249 9.99 11.04 -2.15
N ASN A 250 10.54 11.90 -1.30
CA ASN A 250 11.74 11.58 -0.52
C ASN A 250 11.47 10.84 0.80
N GLY A 251 10.20 10.64 1.13
CA GLY A 251 9.78 9.92 2.33
C GLY A 251 9.78 10.73 3.62
N ARG A 252 10.15 12.01 3.55
CA ARG A 252 10.20 12.94 4.70
C ARG A 252 9.16 14.06 4.61
N GLY A 253 8.13 13.90 3.77
CA GLY A 253 7.13 14.93 3.51
C GLY A 253 7.43 15.85 2.35
N GLY A 254 8.46 15.55 1.55
CA GLY A 254 8.87 16.39 0.43
C GLY A 254 9.05 15.62 -0.88
N TYR A 255 9.28 16.39 -1.93
CA TYR A 255 9.73 15.89 -3.21
C TYR A 255 11.18 16.31 -3.44
N GLU A 256 11.96 15.40 -3.97
CA GLU A 256 13.30 15.65 -4.47
C GLU A 256 13.26 15.66 -6.00
N VAL A 257 13.97 16.62 -6.58
CA VAL A 257 14.11 16.72 -8.04
C VAL A 257 15.10 15.66 -8.48
N ASP A 258 14.66 14.77 -9.36
CA ASP A 258 15.55 13.84 -10.03
C ASP A 258 16.46 14.64 -10.99
N ALA A 259 17.74 14.26 -11.10
CA ALA A 259 18.67 14.97 -11.96
C ALA A 259 18.19 14.96 -13.44
N LEU A 260 18.29 16.14 -14.08
CA LEU A 260 17.90 16.51 -15.45
C LEU A 260 16.46 16.15 -15.85
N GLN A 261 15.64 17.19 -16.03
CA GLN A 261 14.32 17.08 -16.68
C GLN A 261 14.48 16.41 -18.04
N ASN A 262 13.93 15.21 -18.19
CA ASN A 262 13.82 14.57 -19.50
C ASN A 262 12.55 15.06 -20.19
N PHE A 263 12.71 15.80 -21.28
CA PHE A 263 11.64 16.29 -22.14
C PHE A 263 11.35 15.34 -23.32
N GLU A 264 11.69 14.06 -23.22
CA GLU A 264 11.28 13.06 -24.21
C GLU A 264 9.86 12.56 -23.97
N GLU A 265 8.93 12.98 -24.84
CA GLU A 265 7.51 12.56 -24.83
C GLU A 265 7.33 11.04 -24.95
N GLY A 266 8.33 10.38 -25.53
CA GLY A 266 8.39 8.92 -25.72
C GLY A 266 8.63 8.10 -24.44
N ALA A 267 9.12 8.70 -23.35
CA ALA A 267 9.60 7.95 -22.18
C ALA A 267 9.20 8.58 -20.82
N PRO A 268 7.89 8.69 -20.50
CA PRO A 268 7.48 9.12 -19.18
C PRO A 268 8.00 8.14 -18.14
N ARG A 269 8.32 8.65 -16.96
CA ARG A 269 8.68 7.89 -15.78
C ARG A 269 7.52 6.99 -15.35
N GLN A 270 7.61 5.74 -15.76
CA GLN A 270 6.71 4.67 -15.37
C GLN A 270 7.21 4.02 -14.09
N GLN A 271 6.28 3.54 -13.27
CA GLN A 271 6.58 2.88 -12.01
C GLN A 271 5.78 1.59 -11.91
N GLY A 272 6.35 0.54 -11.33
CA GLY A 272 5.64 -0.73 -11.20
C GLY A 272 6.49 -1.76 -10.48
N PRO A 273 7.61 -2.22 -11.09
CA PRO A 273 8.48 -3.24 -10.48
C PRO A 273 9.02 -2.83 -9.10
N GLY A 274 9.33 -1.54 -8.91
CA GLY A 274 9.80 -1.01 -7.63
C GLY A 274 8.71 -0.70 -6.60
N ARG A 275 7.43 -0.73 -6.98
CA ARG A 275 6.32 -0.43 -6.05
C ARG A 275 5.99 -1.63 -5.17
N ARG A 276 5.39 -1.37 -4.01
CA ARG A 276 4.79 -2.43 -3.19
C ARG A 276 3.46 -2.82 -3.81
N TRP A 277 3.16 -4.11 -3.73
CA TRP A 277 1.96 -4.73 -4.28
C TRP A 277 1.34 -5.62 -3.22
N SER A 278 0.02 -5.59 -3.12
CA SER A 278 -0.78 -6.37 -2.18
C SER A 278 -1.83 -7.15 -2.95
N TYR A 279 -2.28 -8.29 -2.42
CA TYR A 279 -3.45 -9.02 -2.93
C TYR A 279 -4.78 -8.42 -2.44
N LEU A 280 -4.70 -7.39 -1.60
CA LEU A 280 -5.81 -6.63 -1.05
C LEU A 280 -5.69 -5.17 -1.47
N PRO A 281 -6.81 -4.50 -1.79
CA PRO A 281 -6.79 -3.07 -2.09
C PRO A 281 -6.36 -2.24 -0.88
N TRP A 282 -5.47 -1.28 -1.10
CA TRP A 282 -4.94 -0.38 -0.08
C TRP A 282 -5.97 0.62 0.41
N THR A 283 -6.94 1.01 -0.42
CA THR A 283 -7.99 1.99 -0.06
C THR A 283 -9.36 1.55 -0.58
N GLU A 284 -10.42 2.23 -0.17
CA GLU A 284 -11.78 1.96 -0.67
C GLU A 284 -11.91 2.44 -2.13
N GLU A 285 -11.30 3.56 -2.46
CA GLU A 285 -11.21 4.10 -3.81
C GLU A 285 -10.48 3.13 -4.74
N GLN A 286 -9.45 2.47 -4.23
CA GLN A 286 -8.77 1.42 -4.98
C GLN A 286 -9.65 0.19 -5.19
N ALA A 287 -10.39 -0.23 -4.17
CA ALA A 287 -11.32 -1.34 -4.28
C ALA A 287 -12.44 -1.05 -5.30
N GLU A 288 -13.00 0.17 -5.26
CA GLU A 288 -14.04 0.62 -6.19
C GLU A 288 -13.50 0.72 -7.62
N SER A 289 -12.39 1.41 -7.80
CA SER A 289 -11.74 1.56 -9.11
C SER A 289 -11.21 0.25 -9.69
N CYS A 290 -11.06 -0.81 -8.89
CA CYS A 290 -10.71 -2.15 -9.38
C CYS A 290 -11.90 -3.12 -9.44
N ARG A 291 -13.09 -2.70 -9.01
CA ARG A 291 -14.29 -3.52 -9.12
C ARG A 291 -14.54 -3.83 -10.60
N MET A 292 -14.77 -5.11 -10.90
CA MET A 292 -15.23 -5.52 -12.21
C MET A 292 -16.67 -5.01 -12.35
N GLU A 293 -16.89 -4.05 -13.23
CA GLU A 293 -18.25 -3.74 -13.66
C GLU A 293 -18.78 -4.99 -14.37
N LEU A 294 -19.73 -5.67 -13.75
CA LEU A 294 -20.54 -6.67 -14.42
C LEU A 294 -21.32 -5.94 -15.51
N LEU A 295 -20.70 -5.78 -16.68
CA LEU A 295 -21.38 -5.44 -17.92
C LEU A 295 -22.32 -6.61 -18.22
N VAL A 296 -23.52 -6.56 -17.66
CA VAL A 296 -24.64 -7.39 -18.10
C VAL A 296 -24.94 -6.92 -19.52
N ARG A 297 -24.25 -7.50 -20.51
CA ARG A 297 -24.70 -7.46 -21.89
C ARG A 297 -26.00 -8.24 -21.93
N LEU A 298 -27.12 -7.55 -21.72
CA LEU A 298 -28.43 -8.04 -22.11
C LEU A 298 -28.34 -8.30 -23.61
N ARG A 299 -28.12 -9.57 -23.96
CA ARG A 299 -28.29 -10.06 -25.31
C ARG A 299 -29.79 -10.00 -25.55
N VAL A 300 -30.29 -8.86 -26.00
CA VAL A 300 -31.66 -8.75 -26.49
C VAL A 300 -31.73 -9.66 -27.71
N GLY A 301 -32.17 -10.90 -27.48
CA GLY A 301 -32.50 -11.83 -28.54
C GLY A 301 -33.69 -11.28 -29.29
N GLY A 302 -33.43 -10.54 -30.36
CA GLY A 302 -34.43 -10.06 -31.29
C GLY A 302 -33.88 -10.28 -32.69
N TRP A 303 -34.54 -11.18 -33.42
CA TRP A 303 -34.33 -11.44 -34.84
C TRP A 303 -33.90 -10.20 -35.63
N GLU A 304 -32.86 -10.37 -36.45
CA GLU A 304 -32.68 -9.58 -37.66
C GLU A 304 -33.96 -9.70 -38.51
N ARG A 305 -34.88 -8.75 -38.34
CA ARG A 305 -35.74 -8.33 -39.44
C ARG A 305 -35.11 -7.08 -40.02
N PRO A 306 -34.96 -6.96 -41.35
CA PRO A 306 -34.59 -5.70 -41.95
C PRO A 306 -35.74 -4.72 -41.69
N MET A 307 -35.56 -3.81 -40.72
CA MET A 307 -36.41 -2.63 -40.63
C MET A 307 -36.07 -1.77 -41.86
N GLY A 308 -36.88 -1.95 -42.90
CA GLY A 308 -36.89 -1.02 -44.02
C GLY A 308 -37.23 0.39 -43.55
N ASP A 309 -36.83 1.35 -44.38
CA ASP A 309 -36.90 2.82 -44.31
C ASP A 309 -38.26 3.47 -43.93
N GLY A 310 -39.21 2.73 -43.36
CA GLY A 310 -40.54 3.23 -42.98
C GLY A 310 -40.53 4.06 -41.69
N LEU A 311 -39.73 3.70 -40.69
CA LEU A 311 -39.78 4.38 -39.37
C LEU A 311 -39.15 5.79 -39.42
N LEU A 312 -38.11 5.99 -40.23
CA LEU A 312 -37.49 7.31 -40.42
C LEU A 312 -38.38 8.28 -41.22
N ARG A 313 -39.31 7.77 -42.06
CA ARG A 313 -40.28 8.61 -42.76
C ARG A 313 -41.46 9.01 -41.88
N ALA A 314 -41.88 8.15 -40.97
CA ALA A 314 -42.97 8.47 -40.03
C ALA A 314 -42.54 9.57 -39.04
N MET A 315 -41.29 9.57 -38.58
CA MET A 315 -40.81 10.60 -37.65
C MET A 315 -40.54 11.95 -38.31
N LYS A 316 -40.32 12.02 -39.63
CA LYS A 316 -40.18 13.30 -40.36
C LYS A 316 -41.52 13.95 -40.73
N ALA A 317 -42.63 13.22 -40.67
CA ALA A 317 -43.95 13.76 -41.03
C ALA A 317 -44.67 14.45 -39.84
N GLU A 318 -44.22 14.24 -38.60
CA GLU A 318 -44.78 14.92 -37.41
C GLU A 318 -44.12 16.27 -37.09
N GLU A 319 -42.97 16.61 -37.70
CA GLU A 319 -42.32 17.92 -37.55
C GLU A 319 -42.88 19.01 -38.50
N GLU A 320 -43.73 18.66 -39.48
CA GLU A 320 -44.27 19.60 -40.48
C GLU A 320 -45.69 20.14 -40.16
N TRP A 321 -46.23 19.90 -38.95
CA TRP A 321 -47.56 20.40 -38.53
C TRP A 321 -47.54 21.37 -37.34
N VAL A 322 -46.40 22.02 -37.09
CA VAL A 322 -46.32 23.17 -36.18
C VAL A 322 -45.73 24.37 -36.93
N GLU A 323 -46.49 24.91 -37.88
CA GLU A 323 -46.52 26.33 -38.28
C GLU A 323 -47.94 26.70 -38.73
#